data_AF-A0A1V3KYX3-F1
#
_entry.id   AF-A0A1V3KYX3-F1
#
_cell.length_a   1.000
_cell.length_b   1.000
_cell.length_c   1.000
_cell.angle_alpha   90.00
_cell.angle_beta   90.00
_cell.angle_gamma   90.00
#
_symmetry.space_group_name_H-M   'P 1'
#
loop_
_entity.id
_entity.type
_entity.pdbx_description
1 polymer ?
#
loop_
_entity_poly.entity_id
_entity_poly.type
_entity_poly.pdbx_seq_one_letter_code
_entity_poly.pdbx_strand_id
1 'polypeptide(L)'
;MEELIKIIEAECSDYQEFYLNKIHSLTEKQRNDLLVLINKMRNAGAKSPFSWALSEITENIPQFARFVFLRELEKINRSVRKNIRYTQEYSEESDEFNILHKKLEQCLPSEELERYLQIYTRTIVDDFIHLLDEGNPREMQGEPNWTLSEIDDNFEHHRFINGLH
;
A
#
# COMPACT_ATOMS: atom_id res chain seq x y z
N MET A 1 -16.25 23.03 -5.70
CA MET A 1 -16.89 22.37 -6.86
C MET A 1 -15.96 22.39 -8.06
N GLU A 2 -15.59 23.56 -8.58
CA GLU A 2 -14.68 23.71 -9.72
C GLU A 2 -13.36 22.94 -9.59
N GLU A 3 -12.76 22.95 -8.39
CA GLU A 3 -11.51 22.21 -8.14
C GLU A 3 -11.67 20.69 -8.31
N LEU A 4 -12.76 20.11 -7.81
CA LEU A 4 -13.03 18.67 -7.98
C LEU A 4 -13.25 18.30 -9.45
N ILE A 5 -13.87 19.18 -10.23
CA ILE A 5 -14.06 18.98 -11.68
C ILE A 5 -12.70 18.89 -12.36
N LYS A 6 -11.80 19.85 -12.09
CA LYS A 6 -10.43 19.84 -12.64
C LYS A 6 -9.65 18.57 -12.27
N ILE A 7 -9.83 18.07 -11.05
CA ILE A 7 -9.19 16.84 -10.58
C ILE A 7 -9.70 15.63 -11.37
N ILE A 8 -11.02 15.51 -11.57
CA ILE A 8 -11.61 14.42 -12.35
C ILE A 8 -11.16 14.47 -13.81
N GLU A 9 -11.10 15.67 -14.39
CA GLU A 9 -10.61 15.87 -15.74
C GLU A 9 -9.17 15.38 -15.90
N ALA A 10 -8.33 15.61 -14.89
CA ALA A 10 -6.93 15.22 -14.88
C ALA A 10 -6.68 13.72 -14.54
N GLU A 11 -7.48 13.13 -13.65
CA GLU A 11 -7.21 11.79 -13.09
C GLU A 11 -8.11 10.68 -13.63
N CYS A 12 -9.25 11.00 -14.26
CA CYS A 12 -10.29 10.01 -14.54
C CYS A 12 -10.81 10.07 -15.99
N SER A 13 -9.92 10.07 -16.98
CA SER A 13 -10.26 10.22 -18.41
C SER A 13 -11.39 9.32 -18.90
N ASP A 14 -11.42 8.07 -18.45
CA ASP A 14 -12.30 7.04 -19.03
C ASP A 14 -13.71 7.04 -18.40
N TYR A 15 -13.90 7.74 -17.27
CA TYR A 15 -15.13 7.70 -16.48
C TYR A 15 -15.54 9.08 -15.93
N GLN A 16 -15.16 10.16 -16.62
CA GLN A 16 -15.42 11.54 -16.15
C GLN A 16 -16.89 11.80 -15.85
N GLU A 17 -17.80 11.43 -16.75
CA GLU A 17 -19.24 11.66 -16.57
C GLU A 17 -19.79 10.97 -15.31
N PHE A 18 -19.37 9.73 -15.07
CA PHE A 18 -19.75 8.99 -13.87
C PHE A 18 -19.29 9.73 -12.60
N TYR A 19 -18.03 10.17 -12.55
CA TYR A 19 -17.50 10.84 -11.37
C TYR A 19 -18.05 12.25 -11.18
N LEU A 20 -18.34 12.98 -12.26
CA LEU A 20 -19.04 14.27 -12.21
C LEU A 20 -20.43 14.09 -11.60
N ASN A 21 -21.19 13.08 -12.04
CA ASN A 21 -22.49 12.77 -11.45
C ASN A 21 -22.38 12.40 -9.97
N LYS A 22 -21.34 11.64 -9.58
CA LYS A 22 -21.09 11.30 -8.18
C LYS A 22 -20.82 12.54 -7.33
N ILE A 23 -19.89 13.42 -7.70
CA ILE A 23 -19.59 14.64 -6.90
C ILE A 23 -20.78 15.61 -6.83
N HIS A 24 -21.65 15.63 -7.85
CA HIS A 24 -22.88 16.43 -7.83
C HIS A 24 -23.89 15.91 -6.80
N SER A 25 -23.94 14.59 -6.60
CA SER A 25 -24.81 13.96 -5.59
C SER A 25 -24.34 14.15 -4.14
N LEU A 26 -23.08 14.54 -3.93
CA LEU A 26 -22.52 14.76 -2.59
C LEU A 26 -23.10 16.01 -1.92
N THR A 27 -23.12 16.02 -0.59
CA THR A 27 -23.34 17.25 0.19
C THR A 27 -22.13 18.18 0.07
N GLU A 28 -22.30 19.46 0.44
CA GLU A 28 -21.18 20.41 0.49
C GLU A 28 -20.08 19.95 1.46
N LYS A 29 -20.46 19.44 2.64
CA LYS A 29 -19.51 18.88 3.60
C LYS A 29 -18.72 17.72 3.01
N GLN A 30 -19.38 16.76 2.36
CA GLN A 30 -18.69 15.63 1.73
C GLN A 30 -17.74 16.05 0.61
N ARG A 31 -18.09 17.06 -0.19
CA ARG A 31 -17.17 17.61 -1.21
C ARG A 31 -15.93 18.26 -0.59
N ASN A 32 -16.10 18.97 0.53
CA ASN A 32 -14.98 19.58 1.25
C ASN A 32 -14.10 18.50 1.88
N ASP A 33 -14.70 17.51 2.55
CA ASP A 33 -13.99 16.37 3.14
C ASP A 33 -13.21 15.59 2.06
N LEU A 34 -13.80 15.40 0.86
CA LEU A 34 -13.14 14.77 -0.29
C LEU A 34 -11.91 15.55 -0.76
N LEU A 35 -12.00 16.88 -0.90
CA LEU A 35 -10.84 17.72 -1.27
C LEU A 35 -9.73 17.65 -0.23
N VAL A 36 -10.07 17.70 1.06
CA VAL A 36 -9.12 17.57 2.16
C VAL A 36 -8.42 16.21 2.09
N LEU A 37 -9.17 15.13 1.89
CA LEU A 37 -8.61 13.78 1.79
C LEU A 37 -7.70 13.62 0.57
N ILE A 38 -8.10 14.11 -0.60
CA ILE A 38 -7.26 14.10 -1.81
C ILE A 38 -5.92 14.78 -1.55
N ASN A 39 -5.94 15.96 -0.95
CA ASN A 39 -4.71 16.70 -0.63
C ASN A 39 -3.85 15.95 0.40
N LYS A 40 -4.47 15.34 1.42
CA LYS A 40 -3.77 14.49 2.40
C LYS A 40 -3.09 13.31 1.71
N MET A 41 -3.77 12.62 0.79
CA MET A 41 -3.23 11.49 0.04
C MET A 41 -2.09 11.92 -0.89
N ARG A 42 -2.21 13.05 -1.59
CA ARG A 42 -1.13 13.60 -2.43
C ARG A 42 0.10 13.96 -1.61
N ASN A 43 -0.08 14.60 -0.46
CA ASN A 43 1.02 14.91 0.46
C ASN A 43 1.71 13.66 0.99
N ALA A 44 0.97 12.55 1.09
CA ALA A 44 1.51 11.23 1.42
C ALA A 44 2.17 10.52 0.21
N GLY A 45 2.11 11.09 -1.00
CA GLY A 45 2.76 10.59 -2.21
C GLY A 45 1.85 9.86 -3.19
N ALA A 46 0.53 9.87 -2.99
CA ALA A 46 -0.42 9.29 -3.95
C ALA A 46 -0.45 10.16 -5.23
N LYS A 47 -0.29 9.54 -6.39
CA LYS A 47 -0.25 10.26 -7.69
C LYS A 47 -1.64 10.68 -8.17
N SER A 48 -2.60 9.76 -8.09
CA SER A 48 -3.97 9.97 -8.57
C SER A 48 -4.97 9.43 -7.53
N PRO A 49 -5.18 10.14 -6.40
CA PRO A 49 -5.96 9.60 -5.28
C PRO A 49 -7.47 9.79 -5.41
N PHE A 50 -7.99 10.45 -6.45
CA PHE A 50 -9.40 10.87 -6.48
C PHE A 50 -10.37 9.71 -6.25
N SER A 51 -10.23 8.60 -6.99
CA SER A 51 -11.14 7.46 -6.90
C SER A 51 -11.10 6.82 -5.51
N TRP A 52 -9.92 6.71 -4.92
CA TRP A 52 -9.72 6.14 -3.58
C TRP A 52 -10.34 7.05 -2.51
N ALA A 53 -10.07 8.35 -2.57
CA ALA A 53 -10.65 9.32 -1.66
C ALA A 53 -12.19 9.35 -1.77
N LEU A 54 -12.73 9.24 -2.99
CA LEU A 54 -14.17 9.19 -3.21
C LEU A 54 -14.81 7.94 -2.58
N SER A 55 -14.20 6.77 -2.77
CA SER A 55 -14.67 5.53 -2.12
C SER A 55 -14.62 5.64 -0.59
N GLU A 56 -13.60 6.27 -0.02
CA GLU A 56 -13.56 6.47 1.44
C GLU A 56 -14.73 7.34 1.94
N ILE A 57 -15.04 8.43 1.24
CA ILE A 57 -16.15 9.32 1.60
C ILE A 57 -17.53 8.68 1.38
N THR A 58 -17.68 7.83 0.36
CA THR A 58 -18.99 7.32 -0.07
C THR A 58 -19.30 5.90 0.43
N GLU A 59 -18.28 5.10 0.68
CA GLU A 59 -18.39 3.68 1.04
C GLU A 59 -17.87 3.41 2.47
N ASN A 60 -17.30 4.42 3.13
CA ASN A 60 -16.71 4.32 4.48
C ASN A 60 -15.58 3.26 4.58
N ILE A 61 -14.77 3.18 3.53
CA ILE A 61 -13.62 2.28 3.44
C ILE A 61 -12.33 3.06 3.76
N PRO A 62 -11.39 2.54 4.59
CA PRO A 62 -10.19 3.28 5.02
C PRO A 62 -9.09 3.33 3.93
N GLN A 63 -9.38 3.98 2.80
CA GLN A 63 -8.51 4.00 1.62
C GLN A 63 -7.19 4.73 1.88
N PHE A 64 -7.19 5.78 2.69
CA PHE A 64 -5.94 6.44 3.07
C PHE A 64 -5.04 5.52 3.93
N ALA A 65 -5.62 4.76 4.85
CA ALA A 65 -4.85 3.81 5.66
C ALA A 65 -4.26 2.69 4.78
N ARG A 66 -5.05 2.14 3.85
CA ARG A 66 -4.58 1.19 2.83
C ARG A 66 -3.39 1.74 2.05
N PHE A 67 -3.51 2.97 1.53
CA PHE A 67 -2.43 3.62 0.79
C PHE A 67 -1.15 3.74 1.63
N VAL A 68 -1.26 4.24 2.86
CA VAL A 68 -0.09 4.44 3.73
C VAL A 68 0.59 3.11 4.02
N PHE A 69 -0.17 2.06 4.32
CA PHE A 69 0.36 0.73 4.57
C PHE A 69 1.10 0.16 3.35
N LEU A 70 0.44 0.13 2.18
CA LEU A 70 1.01 -0.37 0.93
C LEU A 70 2.27 0.41 0.52
N ARG A 71 2.28 1.73 0.76
CA ARG A 71 3.45 2.57 0.50
C ARG A 71 4.65 2.16 1.36
N GLU A 72 4.45 1.84 2.64
CA GLU A 72 5.55 1.38 3.50
C GLU A 72 6.04 -0.02 3.09
N LEU A 73 5.14 -0.93 2.70
CA LEU A 73 5.55 -2.23 2.13
C LEU A 73 6.38 -2.08 0.86
N GLU A 74 5.96 -1.19 -0.06
CA GLU A 74 6.73 -0.94 -1.29
C GLU A 74 8.10 -0.31 -0.99
N LYS A 75 8.22 0.53 0.04
CA LYS A 75 9.53 1.02 0.49
C LYS A 75 10.43 -0.10 1.00
N ILE A 76 9.87 -1.05 1.75
CA ILE A 76 10.61 -2.24 2.23
C ILE A 76 11.10 -3.07 1.04
N ASN A 77 10.22 -3.33 0.07
CA ASN A 77 10.54 -4.05 -1.16
C ASN A 77 11.67 -3.39 -1.96
N ARG A 78 11.64 -2.07 -2.10
CA ARG A 78 12.68 -1.30 -2.80
C ARG A 78 14.01 -1.21 -2.06
N SER A 79 14.04 -1.52 -0.77
CA SER A 79 15.21 -1.33 0.08
C SER A 79 16.18 -2.52 0.06
N VAL A 80 16.47 -3.08 -1.13
CA VAL A 80 17.29 -4.30 -1.30
C VAL A 80 18.63 -4.22 -0.56
N ARG A 81 19.39 -3.13 -0.75
CA ARG A 81 20.68 -2.94 -0.06
C ARG A 81 20.57 -2.94 1.46
N LYS A 82 19.52 -2.33 1.99
CA LYS A 82 19.25 -2.31 3.44
C LYS A 82 18.95 -3.73 3.92
N ASN A 83 18.15 -4.49 3.17
CA ASN A 83 17.78 -5.86 3.52
C ASN A 83 19.00 -6.78 3.48
N ILE A 84 19.86 -6.68 2.44
CA ILE A 84 21.15 -7.38 2.37
C ILE A 84 21.98 -7.06 3.62
N ARG A 85 22.22 -5.78 3.91
CA ARG A 85 23.00 -5.36 5.07
C ARG A 85 22.43 -5.92 6.38
N TYR A 86 21.11 -5.90 6.54
CA TYR A 86 20.45 -6.44 7.72
C TYR A 86 20.70 -7.94 7.86
N THR A 87 20.60 -8.72 6.78
CA THR A 87 20.93 -10.15 6.79
C THR A 87 22.40 -10.39 7.15
N GLN A 88 23.31 -9.58 6.63
CA GLN A 88 24.75 -9.69 6.92
C GLN A 88 25.09 -9.38 8.39
N GLU A 89 24.37 -8.45 9.03
CA GLU A 89 24.65 -8.01 10.40
C GLU A 89 23.91 -8.84 11.46
N TYR A 90 22.70 -9.33 11.16
CA TYR A 90 21.78 -9.83 12.19
C TYR A 90 21.23 -11.24 11.96
N SER A 91 21.41 -11.84 10.78
CA SER A 91 20.93 -13.21 10.54
C SER A 91 21.83 -14.24 11.25
N GLU A 92 21.21 -15.28 11.80
CA GLU A 92 21.93 -16.48 12.28
C GLU A 92 22.71 -17.15 11.13
N GLU A 93 22.21 -17.00 9.89
CA GLU A 93 22.81 -17.55 8.66
C GLU A 93 23.75 -16.54 7.96
N SER A 94 24.17 -15.47 8.65
CA SER A 94 24.97 -14.38 8.06
C SER A 94 26.24 -14.85 7.35
N ASP A 95 26.98 -15.80 7.92
CA ASP A 95 28.19 -16.35 7.31
C ASP A 95 27.91 -17.07 5.97
N GLU A 96 26.88 -17.92 5.93
CA GLU A 96 26.47 -18.61 4.72
C GLU A 96 25.96 -17.62 3.66
N PHE A 97 25.11 -16.67 4.08
CA PHE A 97 24.62 -15.61 3.21
C PHE A 97 25.77 -14.82 2.59
N ASN A 98 26.77 -14.41 3.37
CA ASN A 98 27.93 -13.67 2.89
C ASN A 98 28.72 -14.45 1.83
N ILE A 99 28.91 -15.76 2.03
CA ILE A 99 29.61 -16.62 1.06
C ILE A 99 28.80 -16.73 -0.24
N LEU A 100 27.48 -16.96 -0.15
CA LEU A 100 26.61 -17.08 -1.32
C LEU A 100 26.48 -15.76 -2.07
N HIS A 101 26.28 -14.65 -1.36
CA HIS A 101 26.16 -13.32 -1.93
C HIS A 101 27.41 -12.93 -2.72
N LYS A 102 28.60 -13.17 -2.14
CA LYS A 102 29.88 -12.91 -2.84
C LYS A 102 30.04 -13.73 -4.11
N LYS A 103 29.55 -14.99 -4.14
CA LYS A 103 29.55 -15.80 -5.36
C LYS A 103 28.61 -15.21 -6.42
N LEU A 104 27.45 -14.71 -6.02
CA LEU A 104 26.51 -14.07 -6.95
C LEU A 104 27.06 -12.77 -7.54
N GLU A 105 27.73 -11.94 -6.73
CA GLU A 105 28.40 -10.72 -7.19
C GLU A 105 29.53 -10.98 -8.20
N GLN A 106 30.12 -12.18 -8.20
CA GLN A 106 31.11 -12.59 -9.21
C GLN A 106 30.46 -12.99 -10.54
N CYS A 107 29.18 -13.33 -10.54
CA CYS A 107 28.44 -13.80 -11.72
C CYS A 107 27.58 -12.71 -12.37
N LEU A 108 27.11 -11.74 -11.59
CA LEU A 108 26.19 -10.69 -12.03
C LEU A 108 26.70 -9.30 -11.66
N PRO A 109 26.51 -8.28 -12.53
CA PRO A 109 26.63 -6.89 -12.13
C PRO A 109 25.73 -6.57 -10.93
N SER A 110 26.20 -5.69 -10.04
CA SER A 110 25.48 -5.30 -8.82
C SER A 110 24.06 -4.81 -9.11
N GLU A 111 23.85 -4.02 -10.16
CA GLU A 111 22.52 -3.51 -10.54
C GLU A 111 21.56 -4.64 -10.98
N GLU A 112 22.06 -5.65 -11.69
CA GLU A 112 21.26 -6.80 -12.13
C GLU A 112 20.88 -7.69 -10.95
N LEU A 113 21.83 -7.95 -10.04
CA LEU A 113 21.58 -8.71 -8.81
C LEU A 113 20.57 -8.00 -7.91
N GLU A 114 20.72 -6.69 -7.71
CA GLU A 114 19.76 -5.88 -6.94
C GLU A 114 18.37 -5.92 -7.58
N ARG A 115 18.30 -5.79 -8.91
CA ARG A 115 17.02 -5.85 -9.62
C ARG A 115 16.37 -7.22 -9.52
N TYR A 116 17.15 -8.30 -9.63
CA TYR A 116 16.66 -9.66 -9.44
C TYR A 116 16.07 -9.87 -8.04
N LEU A 117 16.80 -9.47 -7.00
CA LEU A 117 16.34 -9.56 -5.61
C LEU A 117 15.08 -8.73 -5.39
N GLN A 118 15.00 -7.52 -5.95
CA GLN A 118 13.81 -6.69 -5.86
C GLN A 118 12.58 -7.35 -6.50
N ILE A 119 12.75 -7.96 -7.68
CA ILE A 119 11.65 -8.66 -8.37
C ILE A 119 11.19 -9.85 -7.54
N TYR A 120 12.13 -10.62 -6.99
CA TYR A 120 11.80 -11.75 -6.12
C TYR A 120 11.07 -11.31 -4.85
N THR A 121 11.58 -10.29 -4.15
CA THR A 121 10.94 -9.76 -2.94
C THR A 121 9.56 -9.17 -3.22
N ARG A 122 9.33 -8.62 -4.42
CA ARG A 122 7.99 -8.15 -4.81
C ARG A 122 6.96 -9.27 -4.74
N THR A 123 7.26 -10.45 -5.28
CA THR A 123 6.34 -11.61 -5.21
C THR A 123 6.04 -11.99 -3.76
N ILE A 124 7.04 -11.99 -2.88
CA ILE A 124 6.85 -12.28 -1.46
C ILE A 124 5.96 -11.22 -0.77
N VAL A 125 6.12 -9.95 -1.14
CA VAL A 125 5.26 -8.87 -0.63
C VAL A 125 3.83 -9.01 -1.13
N ASP A 126 3.62 -9.41 -2.39
CA ASP A 126 2.30 -9.66 -2.95
C ASP A 126 1.62 -10.84 -2.21
N ASP A 127 2.33 -11.93 -1.93
CA ASP A 127 1.83 -13.05 -1.11
C ASP A 127 1.51 -12.61 0.33
N PHE A 128 2.33 -11.74 0.92
CA PHE A 128 2.07 -11.19 2.25
C PHE A 128 0.82 -10.29 2.25
N ILE A 129 0.62 -9.49 1.21
CA ILE A 129 -0.60 -8.69 1.02
C ILE A 129 -1.83 -9.60 0.94
N HIS A 130 -1.76 -10.70 0.17
CA HIS A 130 -2.85 -11.67 0.10
C HIS A 130 -3.16 -12.31 1.45
N LEU A 131 -2.13 -12.69 2.20
CA LEU A 131 -2.31 -13.22 3.55
C LEU A 131 -3.00 -12.21 4.48
N LEU A 132 -2.66 -10.93 4.37
CA LEU A 132 -3.32 -9.86 5.15
C LEU A 132 -4.78 -9.64 4.76
N ASP A 133 -5.09 -9.78 3.47
CA ASP A 133 -6.44 -9.63 2.94
C ASP A 133 -7.36 -10.81 3.27
N GLU A 134 -6.83 -12.03 3.18
CA GLU A 134 -7.58 -13.26 3.42
C GLU A 134 -7.67 -13.64 4.91
N GLY A 135 -6.77 -13.09 5.75
CA GLY A 135 -6.69 -13.41 7.17
C GLY A 135 -6.04 -14.77 7.42
N ASN A 136 -6.36 -15.41 8.55
CA ASN A 136 -5.77 -16.71 8.90
C ASN A 136 -6.28 -17.83 7.99
N PRO A 137 -5.43 -18.47 7.16
CA PRO A 137 -5.85 -19.57 6.28
C PRO A 137 -6.31 -20.83 7.04
N ARG A 138 -6.08 -20.90 8.36
CA ARG A 138 -6.49 -22.00 9.24
C ARG A 138 -7.67 -21.67 10.14
N GLU A 139 -8.39 -20.56 9.91
CA GLU A 139 -9.59 -20.21 10.68
C GLU A 139 -10.59 -21.38 10.75
N MET A 140 -10.77 -22.12 9.65
CA MET A 140 -11.67 -23.28 9.59
C MET A 140 -11.24 -24.46 10.49
N GLN A 141 -10.03 -24.42 11.06
CA GLN A 141 -9.50 -25.41 12.00
C GLN A 141 -9.68 -24.99 13.47
N GLY A 142 -10.40 -23.89 13.73
CA GLY A 142 -10.62 -23.36 15.08
C GLY A 142 -9.44 -22.56 15.63
N GLU A 143 -8.50 -22.18 14.78
CA GLU A 143 -7.38 -21.31 15.15
C GLU A 143 -7.80 -19.82 15.18
N PRO A 144 -7.13 -18.96 15.97
CA PRO A 144 -7.44 -17.53 16.03
C PRO A 144 -7.27 -16.84 14.67
N ASN A 145 -8.27 -16.06 14.24
CA ASN A 145 -8.18 -15.22 13.04
C ASN A 145 -7.65 -13.81 13.38
N TRP A 146 -7.21 -13.06 12.37
CA TRP A 146 -6.65 -11.71 12.52
C TRP A 146 -6.97 -10.84 11.31
N THR A 147 -6.93 -9.52 11.53
CA THR A 147 -7.18 -8.50 10.49
C THR A 147 -6.38 -7.25 10.81
N LEU A 148 -6.10 -6.43 9.79
CA LEU A 148 -5.60 -5.07 9.97
C LEU A 148 -6.76 -4.12 10.27
N SER A 149 -6.52 -3.13 11.12
CA SER A 149 -7.48 -2.05 11.42
C SER A 149 -6.76 -0.74 11.69
N GLU A 150 -7.45 0.37 11.44
CA GLU A 150 -7.01 1.69 11.86
C GLU A 150 -6.98 1.81 13.38
N ILE A 151 -6.00 2.56 13.87
CA ILE A 151 -5.82 2.85 15.30
C ILE A 151 -5.74 4.37 15.45
N ASP A 152 -6.45 4.92 16.43
CA ASP A 152 -6.38 6.34 16.77
C ASP A 152 -5.34 6.67 17.85
N ASP A 153 -5.27 7.94 18.27
CA ASP A 153 -4.32 8.41 19.27
C ASP A 153 -4.53 7.79 20.67
N ASN A 154 -5.69 7.18 20.92
CA ASN A 154 -6.02 6.48 22.16
C ASN A 154 -5.80 4.96 22.05
N PHE A 155 -5.22 4.49 20.95
CA PHE A 155 -5.05 3.07 20.61
C PHE A 155 -6.37 2.31 20.42
N GLU A 156 -7.47 3.00 20.11
CA GLU A 156 -8.75 2.35 19.81
C GLU A 156 -8.81 1.91 18.35
N HIS A 157 -9.34 0.70 18.12
CA HIS A 157 -9.51 0.15 16.78
C HIS A 157 -10.77 0.69 16.11
N HIS A 158 -10.63 1.08 14.84
CA HIS A 158 -11.72 1.64 14.04
C HIS A 158 -12.07 0.75 12.84
N ARG A 159 -11.83 1.23 11.62
CA ARG A 159 -12.23 0.55 10.38
C ARG A 159 -11.22 -0.55 10.05
N PHE A 160 -11.72 -1.69 9.57
CA PHE A 160 -10.86 -2.76 9.07
C PHE A 160 -10.23 -2.38 7.74
N ILE A 161 -8.92 -2.63 7.63
CA ILE A 161 -8.15 -2.46 6.41
C ILE A 161 -8.15 -3.82 5.70
N ASN A 162 -8.96 -3.93 4.65
CA ASN A 162 -9.07 -5.11 3.77
C ASN A 162 -8.89 -4.69 2.31
N GLY A 163 -8.92 -5.60 1.34
CA GLY A 163 -8.90 -5.27 -0.09
C GLY A 163 -7.63 -4.51 -0.51
N LEU A 164 -6.48 -4.99 -0.07
CA LEU A 164 -5.12 -4.52 -0.32
C LEU A 164 -4.55 -4.92 -1.70
N HIS A 165 -5.37 -5.53 -2.56
CA HIS A 165 -5.02 -5.95 -3.94
C HIS A 165 -4.91 -4.79 -4.94
#